data_AF-A0A0T7BQ94-F1
#
_entry.id   AF-A0A0T7BQ94-F1
#
_cell.length_a   1.000
_cell.length_b   1.000
_cell.length_c   1.000
_cell.angle_alpha   90.00
_cell.angle_beta   90.00
_cell.angle_gamma   90.00
#
_symmetry.space_group_name_H-M   'P 1'
#
loop_
_entity.id
_entity.type
_entity.pdbx_description
1 polymer ?
#
loop_
_entity_poly.entity_id
_entity_poly.type
_entity_poly.pdbx_seq_one_letter_code
_entity_poly.pdbx_strand_id
1 'polypeptide(L)'
;MRKQLPKSVLTTPQVAEAIGVAEGTVRSWLSRYTCFVEGHHYIKEESGRTLWLEAGVEFLKTRATDFATENATETVAPGEEIIEPLLEATSEALAYLFLEKLPERTVQKIKQMLHNPTDKDKEVLEVAKQKSIQSGASYLIANSTTRRLAG
;
A
#
# COMPACT_ATOMS: atom_id res chain seq x y z
N MET A 1 19.29 11.73 12.34
CA MET A 1 18.77 12.05 11.00
C MET A 1 17.42 12.75 11.17
N ARG A 2 17.26 13.99 10.70
CA ARG A 2 15.97 14.67 10.70
C ARG A 2 15.09 14.05 9.62
N LYS A 3 14.02 13.35 10.00
CA LYS A 3 13.00 12.87 9.05
C LYS A 3 12.45 14.13 8.34
N GLN A 4 12.64 14.22 7.03
CA GLN A 4 12.00 15.27 6.24
C GLN A 4 10.49 15.06 6.36
N LEU A 5 9.78 16.02 6.95
CA LEU A 5 8.32 16.01 6.91
C LEU A 5 7.89 16.26 5.45
N PRO A 6 6.94 15.49 4.92
CA PRO A 6 6.38 15.72 3.58
C PRO A 6 5.73 17.11 3.49
N LYS A 7 5.71 17.65 2.26
CA LYS A 7 5.45 19.06 1.90
C LYS A 7 4.11 19.66 2.33
N SER A 8 3.13 18.86 2.77
CA SER A 8 1.94 19.36 3.45
C SER A 8 1.43 18.31 4.43
N VAL A 9 1.32 18.69 5.70
CA VAL A 9 0.70 17.88 6.74
C VAL A 9 -0.43 18.69 7.36
N LEU A 10 -1.63 18.11 7.42
CA LEU A 10 -2.78 18.71 8.07
C LEU A 10 -2.99 18.08 9.44
N THR A 11 -3.48 18.87 10.36
CA THR A 11 -3.81 18.40 11.71
C THR A 11 -5.24 17.87 11.73
N THR A 12 -5.59 16.97 12.65
CA THR A 12 -6.97 16.44 12.72
C THR A 12 -8.06 17.54 12.70
N PRO A 13 -7.92 18.69 13.41
CA PRO A 13 -8.87 19.79 13.27
C PRO A 13 -8.98 20.34 11.84
N GLN A 14 -7.86 20.53 11.15
CA GLN A 14 -7.83 21.07 9.78
C GLN A 14 -8.42 20.08 8.77
N VAL A 15 -8.19 18.78 8.98
CA VAL A 15 -8.81 17.73 8.15
C VAL A 15 -10.31 17.68 8.37
N ALA A 16 -10.75 17.75 9.63
CA ALA A 16 -12.16 17.77 9.99
C ALA A 16 -12.90 18.96 9.34
N GLU A 17 -12.28 20.14 9.34
CA GLU A 17 -12.78 21.32 8.64
C GLU A 17 -12.81 21.10 7.12
N ALA A 18 -11.74 20.56 6.54
CA ALA A 18 -11.64 20.32 5.10
C ALA A 18 -12.66 19.31 4.54
N ILE A 19 -13.16 18.40 5.37
CA ILE A 19 -14.14 17.37 4.98
C ILE A 19 -15.52 17.60 5.59
N GLY A 20 -15.70 18.66 6.38
CA GLY A 20 -16.99 19.06 6.94
C GLY A 20 -17.54 18.14 8.05
N VAL A 21 -16.68 17.50 8.84
CA VAL A 21 -17.09 16.61 9.95
C VAL A 21 -16.52 17.06 11.29
N ALA A 22 -17.03 16.53 12.39
CA ALA A 22 -16.47 16.80 13.72
C ALA A 22 -15.08 16.16 13.89
N GLU A 23 -14.17 16.85 14.57
CA GLU A 23 -12.82 16.32 14.85
C GLU A 23 -12.86 14.97 15.59
N GLY A 24 -13.82 14.80 16.51
CA GLY A 24 -14.06 13.53 17.21
C GLY A 24 -14.43 12.38 16.27
N THR A 25 -15.13 12.67 15.17
CA THR A 25 -15.48 11.69 14.14
C THR A 25 -14.23 11.20 13.42
N VAL A 26 -13.33 12.11 13.02
CA VAL A 26 -12.07 11.75 12.37
C VAL A 26 -11.19 10.89 13.29
N ARG A 27 -11.09 11.24 14.57
CA ARG A 27 -10.39 10.41 15.58
C ARG A 27 -11.04 9.04 15.73
N SER A 28 -12.37 9.00 15.78
CA SER A 28 -13.12 7.76 15.91
C SER A 28 -12.87 6.85 14.71
N TRP A 29 -12.95 7.37 13.49
CA TRP A 29 -12.68 6.62 12.27
C TRP A 29 -11.26 6.05 12.25
N LEU A 30 -10.26 6.86 12.59
CA LEU A 30 -8.88 6.40 12.69
C LEU A 30 -8.71 5.24 13.68
N SER A 31 -9.47 5.23 14.78
CA SER A 31 -9.42 4.14 15.78
C SER A 31 -10.25 2.92 15.41
N ARG A 32 -11.34 3.10 14.64
CA ARG A 32 -12.31 2.04 14.33
C ARG A 32 -11.98 1.29 13.05
N TYR A 33 -11.42 1.96 12.06
CA TYR A 33 -11.13 1.36 10.77
C TYR A 33 -9.63 1.07 10.61
N THR A 34 -9.30 -0.14 10.16
CA THR A 34 -7.92 -0.61 9.95
C THR A 34 -7.32 -0.18 8.61
N CYS A 35 -8.11 0.51 7.77
CA CYS A 35 -7.72 1.00 6.45
C CYS A 35 -6.68 2.13 6.48
N PHE A 36 -6.46 2.76 7.63
CA PHE A 36 -5.49 3.83 7.78
C PHE A 36 -4.07 3.28 8.01
N VAL A 37 -3.09 3.77 7.25
CA VAL A 37 -1.71 3.29 7.26
C VAL A 37 -0.81 4.41 7.76
N GLU A 38 -0.08 4.15 8.85
CA GLU A 38 0.89 5.09 9.38
C GLU A 38 2.09 5.24 8.42
N GLY A 39 2.52 6.46 8.16
CA GLY A 39 3.53 6.83 7.17
C GLY A 39 2.97 7.08 5.75
N HIS A 40 1.71 6.70 5.48
CA HIS A 40 1.06 6.92 4.18
C HIS A 40 -0.20 7.79 4.29
N HIS A 41 -1.12 7.47 5.19
CA HIS A 41 -2.34 8.25 5.45
C HIS A 41 -2.12 9.28 6.57
N TYR A 42 -1.38 8.90 7.60
CA TYR A 42 -1.10 9.76 8.75
C TYR A 42 0.27 9.47 9.36
N ILE A 43 0.79 10.37 10.19
CA ILE A 43 2.00 10.21 10.99
C ILE A 43 1.63 10.53 12.44
N LYS A 44 2.09 9.72 13.40
CA LYS A 44 2.01 10.06 14.82
C LYS A 44 3.30 10.75 15.27
N GLU A 45 3.17 11.94 15.83
CA GLU A 45 4.26 12.61 16.53
C GLU A 45 4.54 11.96 17.89
N GLU A 46 5.74 12.17 18.41
CA GLU A 46 6.12 11.77 19.78
C GLU A 46 5.22 12.42 20.85
N SER A 47 4.60 13.56 20.51
CA SER A 47 3.60 14.26 21.33
C SER A 47 2.24 13.53 21.42
N GLY A 48 2.05 12.45 20.66
CA GLY A 48 0.77 11.76 20.51
C GLY A 48 -0.19 12.42 19.51
N ARG A 49 0.20 13.54 18.90
CA ARG A 49 -0.60 14.22 17.87
C ARG A 49 -0.56 13.43 16.56
N THR A 50 -1.71 13.36 15.90
CA THR A 50 -1.82 12.79 14.55
C THR A 50 -1.74 13.90 13.51
N LEU A 51 -0.83 13.73 12.55
CA LEU A 51 -0.69 14.56 11.36
C LEU A 51 -1.15 13.75 10.15
N TRP A 52 -1.99 14.34 9.32
CA TRP A 52 -2.56 13.73 8.14
C TRP A 52 -1.77 14.15 6.91
N LEU A 53 -1.46 13.15 6.09
CA LEU A 53 -0.82 13.34 4.80
C LEU A 53 -1.90 13.61 3.74
N GLU A 54 -1.52 14.26 2.65
CA GLU A 54 -2.42 14.55 1.53
C GLU A 54 -3.21 13.32 1.08
N ALA A 55 -2.54 12.17 0.92
CA ALA A 55 -3.17 10.89 0.60
C ALA A 55 -4.24 10.46 1.63
N GLY A 56 -3.99 10.66 2.92
CA GLY A 56 -4.98 10.37 3.97
C GLY A 56 -6.18 11.31 3.94
N VAL A 57 -5.97 12.57 3.56
CA VAL A 57 -7.04 13.57 3.41
C VAL A 57 -7.91 13.25 2.20
N GLU A 58 -7.31 12.89 1.06
CA GLU A 58 -8.05 12.46 -0.14
C GLU A 58 -8.83 11.16 0.11
N PHE A 59 -8.21 10.21 0.81
CA PHE A 59 -8.87 8.98 1.23
C PHE A 59 -10.11 9.26 2.09
N LEU A 60 -9.98 10.15 3.08
CA LEU A 60 -11.10 10.58 3.91
C LEU A 60 -12.18 11.30 3.10
N LYS A 61 -11.83 12.19 2.17
CA LYS A 61 -12.82 12.86 1.31
C LYS A 61 -13.64 11.88 0.48
N THR A 62 -12.99 10.83 -0.02
CA THR A 62 -13.63 9.83 -0.88
C THR A 62 -14.54 8.90 -0.09
N ARG A 63 -14.15 8.53 1.14
CA ARG A 63 -14.88 7.53 1.96
C ARG A 63 -15.67 8.09 3.15
N ALA A 64 -15.69 9.41 3.36
CA ALA A 64 -16.42 10.03 4.48
C ALA A 64 -17.92 9.71 4.46
N THR A 65 -18.52 9.57 3.27
CA THR A 65 -19.93 9.18 3.12
C THR A 65 -20.18 7.74 3.56
N ASP A 66 -19.24 6.83 3.26
CA ASP A 66 -19.34 5.42 3.59
C ASP A 66 -19.21 5.25 5.12
N PHE A 67 -18.22 5.92 5.71
CA PHE A 67 -17.99 5.93 7.16
C PHE A 67 -19.08 6.63 7.97
N ALA A 68 -19.88 7.51 7.35
CA ALA A 68 -21.00 8.18 7.99
C ALA A 68 -22.30 7.35 7.96
N THR A 69 -22.42 6.44 6.99
CA THR A 69 -23.63 5.64 6.77
C THR A 69 -23.57 4.32 7.54
N GLU A 70 -22.38 3.78 7.78
CA GLU A 70 -22.18 2.55 8.52
C GLU A 70 -22.17 2.77 10.05
N ASN A 71 -23.31 2.51 10.70
CA ASN A 71 -23.38 2.18 12.13
C ASN A 71 -22.98 0.71 12.42
N ALA A 72 -22.46 0.00 11.43
CA ALA A 72 -22.14 -1.40 11.54
C ALA A 72 -20.67 -1.59 11.90
N THR A 73 -20.43 -2.33 12.97
CA THR A 73 -19.16 -3.02 13.23
C THR A 73 -18.97 -4.06 12.13
N GLU A 74 -18.68 -3.64 10.90
CA GLU A 74 -18.28 -4.57 9.87
C GLU A 74 -16.85 -4.99 10.14
N THR A 75 -16.71 -6.18 10.72
CA THR A 75 -15.49 -6.97 10.58
C THR A 75 -15.36 -7.41 9.13
N VAL A 76 -15.13 -6.46 8.22
CA VAL A 76 -14.59 -6.76 6.89
C VAL A 76 -13.20 -7.33 7.15
N ALA A 77 -12.91 -8.53 6.60
CA ALA A 77 -11.60 -9.15 6.71
C ALA A 77 -10.54 -8.11 6.29
N PRO A 78 -9.67 -7.68 7.21
CA PRO A 78 -8.90 -6.46 7.03
C PRO A 78 -7.74 -6.76 6.09
N GLY A 79 -7.80 -6.25 4.86
CA GLY A 79 -6.60 -6.17 4.03
C GLY A 79 -6.81 -6.19 2.53
N GLU A 80 -7.66 -7.06 1.97
CA GLU A 80 -7.58 -7.34 0.52
C GLU A 80 -7.87 -6.11 -0.36
N GLU A 81 -8.92 -5.33 -0.08
CA GLU A 81 -9.31 -4.20 -0.96
C GLU A 81 -8.31 -3.02 -0.98
N ILE A 82 -7.45 -2.89 0.03
CA ILE A 82 -6.47 -1.78 0.14
C ILE A 82 -5.05 -2.28 -0.13
N ILE A 83 -4.77 -3.53 0.25
CA ILE A 83 -3.48 -4.17 -0.02
C ILE A 83 -3.30 -4.32 -1.52
N GLU A 84 -4.33 -4.71 -2.28
CA GLU A 84 -4.16 -5.01 -3.70
C GLU A 84 -3.81 -3.75 -4.53
N PRO A 85 -4.46 -2.59 -4.35
CA PRO A 85 -4.04 -1.35 -4.99
C PRO A 85 -2.66 -0.84 -4.55
N LEU A 86 -2.31 -0.97 -3.26
CA LEU A 86 -0.98 -0.58 -2.74
C LEU A 86 0.13 -1.52 -3.23
N LEU A 87 -0.15 -2.81 -3.30
CA LEU A 87 0.77 -3.83 -3.79
C LEU A 87 1.01 -3.63 -5.29
N GLU A 88 -0.04 -3.31 -6.05
CA GLU A 88 0.08 -3.00 -7.46
C GLU A 88 0.88 -1.72 -7.69
N ALA A 89 0.58 -0.63 -6.97
CA ALA A 89 1.33 0.63 -7.08
C ALA A 89 2.82 0.47 -6.70
N THR A 90 3.11 -0.33 -5.67
CA THR A 90 4.51 -0.61 -5.27
C THR A 90 5.21 -1.56 -6.25
N SER A 91 4.50 -2.55 -6.79
CA SER A 91 4.98 -3.44 -7.85
C SER A 91 5.33 -2.65 -9.11
N GLU A 92 4.46 -1.74 -9.53
CA GLU A 92 4.66 -0.89 -10.70
C GLU A 92 5.88 0.03 -10.52
N ALA A 93 5.98 0.71 -9.37
CA ALA A 93 7.13 1.56 -9.05
C ALA A 93 8.45 0.77 -9.05
N LEU A 94 8.46 -0.45 -8.48
CA LEU A 94 9.62 -1.32 -8.52
C LEU A 94 9.95 -1.76 -9.94
N ALA A 95 8.94 -2.11 -10.75
CA ALA A 95 9.12 -2.51 -12.13
C ALA A 95 9.81 -1.41 -12.94
N TYR A 96 9.39 -0.15 -12.80
CA TYR A 96 10.07 0.98 -13.44
C TYR A 96 11.52 1.12 -13.00
N LEU A 97 11.79 1.07 -11.69
CA LEU A 97 13.15 1.18 -11.15
C LEU A 97 14.07 0.05 -11.62
N PHE A 98 13.56 -1.17 -11.77
CA PHE A 98 14.34 -2.27 -12.30
C PHE A 98 14.55 -2.14 -13.81
N LEU A 99 13.52 -1.72 -14.55
CA LEU A 99 13.60 -1.54 -15.99
C LEU A 99 14.64 -0.48 -16.38
N GLU A 100 14.71 0.63 -15.65
CA GLU A 100 15.73 1.68 -15.84
C GLU A 100 17.17 1.19 -15.70
N LYS A 101 17.38 0.14 -14.89
CA LYS A 101 18.71 -0.43 -14.65
C LYS A 101 19.13 -1.46 -15.70
N LEU A 102 18.23 -1.90 -16.58
CA LEU A 102 18.53 -2.91 -17.57
C LEU A 102 19.21 -2.28 -18.81
N PRO A 103 20.29 -2.89 -19.33
CA PRO A 103 20.85 -2.50 -20.62
C PRO A 103 19.84 -2.65 -21.75
N GLU A 104 19.90 -1.77 -22.75
CA GLU A 104 18.94 -1.76 -23.88
C GLU A 104 18.82 -3.12 -24.58
N ARG A 105 19.96 -3.80 -24.82
CA ARG A 105 19.97 -5.14 -25.42
C ARG A 105 19.17 -6.16 -24.62
N THR A 106 19.20 -6.06 -23.29
CA THR A 106 18.43 -6.93 -22.40
C THR A 106 16.94 -6.63 -22.52
N VAL A 107 16.55 -5.35 -22.57
CA VAL A 107 15.15 -4.95 -22.78
C VAL A 107 14.63 -5.44 -24.12
N GLN A 108 15.40 -5.30 -25.21
CA GLN A 108 15.03 -5.80 -26.52
C GLN A 108 14.88 -7.34 -26.53
N LYS A 109 15.77 -8.06 -25.85
CA LYS A 109 15.65 -9.52 -25.71
C LYS A 109 14.40 -9.90 -24.92
N ILE A 110 14.09 -9.23 -23.81
CA ILE A 110 12.84 -9.45 -23.05
C ILE A 110 11.62 -9.21 -23.92
N LYS A 111 11.59 -8.12 -24.70
CA LYS A 111 10.50 -7.84 -25.65
C LYS A 111 10.34 -8.97 -26.67
N GLN A 112 11.44 -9.47 -27.24
CA GLN A 112 11.40 -10.61 -28.18
C GLN A 112 10.88 -11.89 -27.51
N MET A 113 11.31 -12.18 -26.28
CA MET A 113 10.81 -13.33 -25.51
C MET A 113 9.30 -13.25 -25.26
N LEU A 114 8.75 -12.05 -25.03
CA LEU A 114 7.31 -11.89 -24.78
C LEU A 114 6.46 -11.96 -26.05
N HIS A 115 6.93 -11.40 -27.17
CA HIS A 115 6.13 -11.32 -28.41
C HIS A 115 6.32 -12.52 -29.33
N ASN A 116 7.51 -13.12 -29.35
CA ASN A 116 7.82 -14.27 -30.20
C ASN A 116 8.84 -15.18 -29.49
N PRO A 117 8.40 -15.92 -28.44
CA PRO A 117 9.28 -16.77 -27.67
C PRO A 117 9.75 -17.97 -28.48
N THR A 118 11.06 -18.23 -28.44
CA THR A 118 11.60 -19.55 -28.80
C THR A 118 11.19 -20.58 -27.74
N ASP A 119 11.29 -21.88 -28.03
CA ASP A 119 10.93 -22.92 -27.05
C ASP A 119 11.77 -22.82 -25.76
N LYS A 120 13.04 -22.44 -25.89
CA LYS A 120 13.91 -22.13 -24.75
C LYS A 120 13.42 -20.92 -23.96
N ASP A 121 12.93 -19.88 -24.63
CA ASP A 121 12.39 -18.69 -23.96
C ASP A 121 11.10 -19.04 -23.18
N LYS A 122 10.25 -19.91 -23.73
CA LYS A 122 9.03 -20.40 -23.04
C LYS A 122 9.37 -21.13 -21.74
N GLU A 123 10.35 -22.02 -21.79
CA GLU A 123 10.82 -22.75 -20.59
C GLU A 123 11.33 -21.78 -19.52
N VAL A 124 12.14 -20.79 -19.92
CA VAL A 124 12.66 -19.78 -19.00
C VAL A 124 11.54 -18.95 -18.37
N LEU A 125 10.53 -18.55 -19.16
CA LEU A 125 9.38 -17.78 -18.67
C LEU A 125 8.55 -18.58 -17.65
N GLU A 126 8.28 -19.86 -17.91
CA GLU A 126 7.56 -20.73 -17.00
C GLU A 126 8.31 -20.93 -15.67
N VAL A 127 9.62 -21.19 -15.74
CA VAL A 127 10.46 -21.31 -14.54
C VAL A 127 10.50 -19.99 -13.76
N ALA A 128 10.60 -18.85 -14.45
CA ALA A 128 10.59 -17.54 -13.81
C ALA A 128 9.27 -17.26 -13.08
N LYS A 129 8.14 -17.61 -13.72
CA LYS A 129 6.79 -17.49 -13.13
C LYS A 129 6.65 -18.36 -11.88
N GLN A 130 7.04 -19.64 -11.96
CA GLN A 130 6.99 -20.56 -10.82
C GLN A 130 7.85 -20.06 -9.66
N LYS A 131 9.07 -19.58 -9.93
CA LYS A 131 9.94 -18.99 -8.91
C LYS A 131 9.31 -17.75 -8.27
N SER A 132 8.71 -16.86 -9.06
CA SER A 132 8.03 -15.66 -8.53
C SER A 132 6.89 -16.04 -7.58
N ILE A 133 6.06 -17.02 -7.96
CA ILE A 133 4.97 -17.53 -7.11
C ILE A 133 5.54 -18.14 -5.82
N GLN A 134 6.58 -18.96 -5.92
CA GLN A 134 7.20 -19.62 -4.77
C GLN A 134 7.88 -18.63 -3.81
N SER A 135 8.54 -17.59 -4.34
CA SER A 135 9.12 -16.52 -3.55
C SER A 135 8.02 -15.76 -2.82
N GLY A 136 6.93 -15.37 -3.50
CA GLY A 136 5.77 -14.73 -2.87
C GLY A 136 5.16 -15.59 -1.76
N ALA A 137 4.96 -16.89 -2.02
CA ALA A 137 4.44 -17.83 -1.03
C ALA A 137 5.37 -17.99 0.19
N SER A 138 6.69 -18.01 -0.03
CA SER A 138 7.69 -18.13 1.04
C SER A 138 7.72 -16.90 1.94
N TYR A 139 7.55 -15.69 1.40
CA TYR A 139 7.42 -14.47 2.20
C TYR A 139 6.15 -14.46 3.06
N LEU A 140 5.04 -15.02 2.57
CA LEU A 140 3.79 -15.15 3.34
C LEU A 140 3.89 -16.18 4.48
N ILE A 141 4.58 -17.29 4.25
CA ILE A 141 4.78 -18.35 5.26
C ILE A 141 5.76 -17.88 6.35
N ALA A 142 6.83 -17.16 5.98
CA ALA A 142 7.78 -16.62 6.94
C ALA A 142 7.11 -15.63 7.91
N ASN A 143 6.35 -14.66 7.39
CA ASN A 143 5.69 -13.63 8.21
C ASN A 143 4.56 -14.19 9.11
N SER A 144 3.84 -15.22 8.66
CA SER A 144 2.81 -15.88 9.49
C SER A 144 3.40 -16.71 10.64
N THR A 145 4.60 -17.25 10.46
CA THR A 145 5.30 -18.03 11.50
C THR A 145 5.92 -17.11 12.56
N THR A 146 6.48 -15.96 12.17
CA THR A 146 7.04 -14.99 13.13
C THR A 146 5.97 -14.39 14.05
N ARG A 147 4.73 -14.22 13.56
CA ARG A 147 3.60 -13.72 14.37
C ARG A 147 3.14 -14.71 15.45
N ARG A 148 3.33 -16.02 15.27
CA ARG A 148 2.95 -17.04 16.27
C ARG A 148 3.95 -17.23 17.40
N LEU A 149 5.19 -16.76 17.24
CA LEU A 149 6.25 -16.91 18.25
C LEU A 149 6.42 -15.68 19.14
N ALA A 150 5.69 -14.59 18.87
CA ALA A 150 5.71 -13.34 19.63
C ALA A 150 4.43 -13.12 20.48
N GLY A 151 3.62 -14.16 20.66
CA GLY A 151 2.42 -14.18 21.52
C GLY A 151 2.65 -14.97 22.79
#